data_AF-A0A2V7T170-F1
#
_entry.id   AF-A0A2V7T170-F1
#
_cell.length_a   1.000
_cell.length_b   1.000
_cell.length_c   1.000
_cell.angle_alpha   90.00
_cell.angle_beta   90.00
_cell.angle_gamma   90.00
#
_symmetry.space_group_name_H-M   'P 1'
#
loop_
_entity.id
_entity.type
_entity.pdbx_description
1 polymer ?
#
loop_
_entity_poly.entity_id
_entity_poly.type
_entity_poly.pdbx_seq_one_letter_code
_entity_poly.pdbx_strand_id
1 'polypeptide(L)' 'MSRFQFAISSGPESVRQAGVVESDSFSEAVLLLGEKIPVRTGDSLEIGVSGFPPARYFCVSAAKGASPVWMPEGRMAA' A
#
# COMPACT_ATOMS: atom_id res chain seq x y z
N MET A 1 13.37 5.73 -11.35
CA MET A 1 12.25 6.37 -10.63
C MET A 1 10.96 6.24 -11.42
N SER A 2 10.13 5.28 -11.03
CA SER A 2 8.77 5.08 -11.53
C SER A 2 7.77 5.77 -10.58
N ARG A 3 6.63 6.22 -11.11
CA ARG A 3 5.54 6.83 -10.33
C ARG A 3 4.46 5.79 -10.04
N PHE A 4 4.30 5.45 -8.77
CA PHE A 4 3.25 4.55 -8.32
C PHE A 4 2.14 5.35 -7.65
N GLN A 5 0.91 5.19 -8.13
CA GLN A 5 -0.27 5.72 -7.47
C GLN A 5 -0.65 4.80 -6.33
N PHE A 6 -0.98 5.36 -5.17
CA PHE A 6 -1.41 4.60 -4.02
C PHE A 6 -2.65 5.19 -3.36
N ALA A 7 -3.41 4.34 -2.69
CA ALA A 7 -4.52 4.70 -1.82
C ALA A 7 -4.52 3.79 -0.58
N ILE A 8 -4.69 4.38 0.59
CA ILE A 8 -4.79 3.69 1.88
C ILE A 8 -6.17 3.96 2.45
N SER A 9 -6.88 2.89 2.77
CA SER A 9 -8.24 2.92 3.31
C SER A 9 -8.29 2.19 4.65
N SER A 10 -8.97 2.77 5.64
CA SER A 10 -9.28 2.07 6.90
C SER A 10 -10.72 1.53 6.77
N GLY A 11 -10.87 0.39 6.11
CA GLY A 11 -12.19 -0.22 5.83
C GLY A 11 -12.79 0.18 4.48
N PRO A 12 -14.01 -0.33 4.17
CA PRO A 12 -14.56 -0.34 2.80
C PRO A 12 -14.97 1.02 2.23
N GLU A 13 -15.16 2.05 3.07
CA GLU A 13 -15.81 3.30 2.65
C GLU A 13 -14.97 4.56 2.90
N SER A 14 -13.73 4.44 3.38
CA SER A 14 -12.94 5.63 3.75
C SER A 14 -11.47 5.51 3.38
N VAL A 15 -11.14 6.08 2.21
CA VAL A 15 -9.77 6.39 1.82
C VAL A 15 -9.25 7.47 2.76
N ARG A 16 -8.27 7.10 3.59
CA ARG A 16 -7.62 8.03 4.52
C ARG A 16 -6.55 8.85 3.83
N GLN A 17 -5.86 8.25 2.86
CA GLN A 17 -4.76 8.91 2.17
C GLN A 17 -4.59 8.31 0.78
N ALA A 18 -4.45 9.16 -0.22
CA ALA A 18 -4.08 8.73 -1.57
C ALA A 18 -3.04 9.70 -2.13
N GLY A 19 -2.22 9.21 -3.05
CA GLY A 19 -1.16 10.01 -3.63
C GLY A 19 -0.32 9.25 -4.65
N VAL A 20 0.84 9.83 -4.94
CA VAL A 20 1.86 9.23 -5.79
C VAL A 20 3.13 9.08 -4.98
N VAL A 21 3.78 7.92 -5.07
CA VAL A 21 5.12 7.67 -4.55
C VAL A 21 6.07 7.41 -5.72
N GLU A 22 7.21 8.09 -5.69
CA GLU A 22 8.30 7.86 -6.64
C GLU A 22 9.32 6.92 -6.01
N SER A 23 9.63 5.83 -6.70
CA SER A 23 10.55 4.79 -6.24
C SER A 23 11.11 4.01 -7.43
N ASP A 24 12.26 3.36 -7.25
CA ASP A 24 12.89 2.59 -8.32
C ASP A 24 12.26 1.21 -8.50
N SER A 25 11.54 0.70 -7.49
CA SER A 25 10.84 -0.58 -7.59
C SER A 25 9.49 -0.59 -6.87
N PHE A 26 8.61 -1.48 -7.30
CA PHE A 26 7.29 -1.64 -6.68
C PHE A 26 7.38 -2.07 -5.20
N SER A 27 8.29 -2.99 -4.88
CA SER A 27 8.51 -3.46 -3.50
C SER A 27 9.04 -2.35 -2.59
N GLU A 28 9.96 -1.53 -3.09
CA GLU A 28 10.46 -0.38 -2.35
C GLU A 28 9.35 0.66 -2.14
N ALA A 29 8.50 0.92 -3.13
CA ALA A 29 7.35 1.82 -2.99
C ALA A 29 6.42 1.37 -1.84
N VAL A 30 6.11 0.08 -1.74
CA VAL A 30 5.28 -0.47 -0.65
C VAL A 30 5.94 -0.29 0.72
N LEU A 31 7.26 -0.54 0.82
CA LEU A 31 8.01 -0.34 2.06
C LEU A 31 8.01 1.13 2.48
N LEU A 32 8.31 2.03 1.54
CA LEU A 32 8.32 3.48 1.77
C LEU A 32 6.97 4.02 2.25
N LEU A 33 5.87 3.51 1.70
CA LEU A 33 4.53 3.87 2.15
C LEU A 33 4.28 3.40 3.58
N GLY A 34 4.74 2.20 3.93
CA GLY A 34 4.63 1.67 5.29
C GLY A 34 5.43 2.44 6.33
N GLU A 35 6.56 3.03 5.94
CA GLU A 35 7.40 3.85 6.84
C GLU A 35 6.93 5.30 6.93
N LYS A 36 6.52 5.91 5.82
CA LYS A 36 6.16 7.33 5.77
C LYS A 36 4.72 7.61 6.20
N ILE A 37 3.83 6.63 6.08
CA ILE A 37 2.40 6.82 6.33
C ILE A 37 2.00 6.08 7.61
N PRO A 38 1.27 6.73 8.53
CA PRO A 38 0.76 6.08 9.73
C PRO A 38 -0.34 5.07 9.38
N VAL A 39 0.06 3.83 9.11
CA VAL A 39 -0.82 2.69 8.84
C VAL A 39 -1.18 1.95 10.11
N ARG A 40 -2.35 1.31 10.08
CA ARG A 40 -2.92 0.56 11.21
C ARG A 40 -3.26 -0.85 10.75
N THR A 41 -3.25 -1.79 11.69
CA THR A 41 -3.81 -3.13 11.45
C THR A 41 -5.25 -2.99 10.99
N GLY A 42 -5.59 -3.64 9.87
CA GLY A 42 -6.89 -3.52 9.22
C GLY A 42 -6.93 -2.56 8.03
N ASP A 43 -5.87 -1.77 7.80
CA ASP A 43 -5.80 -0.88 6.64
C ASP A 43 -5.58 -1.66 5.35
N SER A 44 -6.18 -1.19 4.27
CA SER A 44 -5.98 -1.69 2.91
C SER A 44 -5.15 -0.69 2.12
N LEU A 45 -4.07 -1.16 1.50
CA LEU A 45 -3.21 -0.42 0.60
C LEU A 45 -3.46 -0.90 -0.83
N GLU A 46 -3.94 0.00 -1.67
CA GLU A 46 -3.97 -0.18 -3.12
C GLU A 46 -2.79 0.58 -3.71
N ILE A 47 -1.98 -0.05 -4.55
CA ILE A 47 -0.85 0.60 -5.21
C ILE A 47 -0.64 0.02 -6.61
N GLY A 48 -0.41 0.90 -7.58
CA GLY A 48 -0.22 0.52 -8.96
C GLY A 48 0.32 1.65 -9.82
N VAL A 49 0.33 1.42 -11.13
CA VAL A 49 0.69 2.43 -12.12
C VAL A 49 -0.53 2.73 -12.98
N SER A 50 -0.67 3.97 -13.45
CA SER A 50 -1.78 4.34 -14.32
C SER A 50 -1.81 3.45 -15.56
N GLY A 51 -2.99 2.93 -15.89
CA GLY A 51 -3.21 2.02 -17.02
C GLY A 51 -3.08 0.52 -16.70
N PHE A 52 -2.72 0.15 -15.47
CA PHE A 52 -2.67 -1.25 -15.01
C PHE A 52 -3.54 -1.45 -13.76
N PRO A 53 -4.10 -2.65 -13.54
CA PRO A 53 -4.83 -2.95 -12.32
C PRO A 53 -3.90 -2.79 -11.10
N PRO A 54 -4.30 -2.01 -10.07
CA PRO A 54 -3.49 -1.85 -8.88
C PRO A 54 -3.44 -3.16 -8.10
N ALA A 55 -2.30 -3.43 -7.47
CA ALA A 55 -2.20 -4.50 -6.50
C ALA A 55 -2.75 -4.03 -5.16
N ARG A 56 -3.42 -4.94 -4.46
CA ARG A 56 -4.04 -4.69 -3.16
C ARG A 56 -3.29 -5.44 -2.07
N TYR A 57 -3.11 -4.78 -0.94
CA TYR A 57 -2.47 -5.31 0.25
C TYR A 57 -3.30 -4.99 1.48
N PHE A 58 -3.36 -5.92 2.42
CA PHE A 58 -4.00 -5.76 3.71
C PHE A 58 -2.93 -5.71 4.80
N CYS A 59 -3.00 -4.70 5.67
CA CYS A 59 -2.12 -4.55 6.81
C CYS A 59 -2.58 -5.50 7.92
N VAL A 60 -1.88 -6.62 8.09
CA VAL A 60 -2.20 -7.61 9.13
C VAL A 60 -1.58 -7.27 10.47
N SER A 61 -0.55 -6.43 10.49
CA SER A 61 0.10 -5.98 11.71
C SER A 61 0.81 -4.65 11.49
N ALA A 62 0.44 -3.64 12.26
CA ALA A 62 1.20 -2.41 12.39
C ALA A 62 1.57 -2.19 13.86
N ALA A 63 2.82 -2.49 14.22
CA ALA A 63 3.35 -2.21 15.55
C ALA A 63 4.02 -0.84 15.57
N LYS A 64 3.80 -0.06 16.63
CA LYS A 64 4.38 1.28 16.77
C LYS A 64 5.92 1.17 16.80
N GLY A 65 6.59 1.71 15.78
CA GLY A 65 8.05 1.68 15.65
C GLY A 65 8.62 0.48 14.88
N ALA A 66 7.77 -0.36 14.29
CA ALA A 66 8.18 -1.42 13.38
C ALA A 66 7.51 -1.23 12.00
N SER A 67 8.14 -1.75 10.95
CA SER A 67 7.55 -1.73 9.61
C SER A 67 6.25 -2.55 9.59
N PRO A 68 5.19 -2.03 8.96
CA PRO A 68 3.92 -2.74 8.86
C PRO A 68 4.05 -4.00 8.02
N VAL A 69 3.32 -5.05 8.42
CA VAL A 69 3.24 -6.31 7.69
C VAL A 69 2.08 -6.22 6.71
N TRP A 70 2.42 -6.08 5.44
CA TRP A 70 1.49 -6.10 4.31
C TRP A 70 1.32 -7.53 3.78
N MET A 71 0.08 -7.99 3.63
CA MET A 71 -0.25 -9.23 2.94
C MET A 71 -1.02 -8.93 1.65
N PRO A 72 -0.66 -9.53 0.50
CA PRO A 72 -1.38 -9.30 -0.74
C PRO A 72 -2.83 -9.80 -0.64
N GLU A 73 -3.77 -8.91 -0.93
CA GLU A 73 -5.20 -9.22 -1.01
C GLU A 73 -5.50 -9.73 -2.42
N GLY A 74 -5.20 -11.01 -2.62
CA GLY A 74 -5.30 -11.68 -3.92
C GLY A 74 -4.01 -12.38 -4.30
N ARG A 75 -3.89 -13.65 -3.92
CA ARG A 75 -3.13 -14.60 -4.75
C ARG A 75 -3.94 -14.75 -6.03
N MET A 76 -3.30 -14.50 -7.19
CA MET A 76 -3.79 -14.64 -8.57
C MET A 76 -4.39 -13.38 -9.21
N ALA A 77 -3.58 -12.71 -10.03
CA ALA A 77 -3.75 -12.86 -11.48
C ALA A 77 -2.35 -13.05 -12.09
N ALA A 78 -2.16 -14.21 -12.70
CA ALA A 78 -0.97 -14.58 -13.47
C ALA A 78 -0.99 -13.92 -14.85
#